data_AF-A0A968F085-F1
#
_entry.id   AF-A0A968F085-F1
#
_cell.length_a   1.000
_cell.length_b   1.000
_cell.length_c   1.000
_cell.angle_alpha   90.00
_cell.angle_beta   90.00
_cell.angle_gamma   90.00
#
_symmetry.space_group_name_H-M   'P 1'
#
loop_
_entity.id
_entity.type
_entity.pdbx_description
1 polymer ?
#
loop_
_entity_poly.entity_id
_entity_poly.type
_entity_poly.pdbx_seq_one_letter_code
_entity_poly.pdbx_strand_id
1 'polypeptide(L)'
;FLKKGDKNSAVQEYYKAANVFTNEGFSLKALAIHKKVLNINPHFAPALIALGKLNEEKNIATDAIKYYLAAADILAKENKKDELLGVFSSITNLAPRNIQLRMKIAELYSKESFVPEAASEYCKIGELHADRDEHEKAREFYMKS
;
A
#
# COMPACT_ATOMS: atom_id res chain seq x y z
N PHE A 1 7.18 32.53 -4.34
CA PHE A 1 5.91 31.80 -4.18
C PHE A 1 5.55 31.14 -5.52
N LEU A 2 5.61 29.81 -5.63
CA LEU A 2 5.26 29.09 -6.86
C LEU A 2 3.74 29.09 -7.06
N LYS A 3 3.25 29.46 -8.25
CA LYS A 3 1.81 29.43 -8.56
C LYS A 3 1.33 27.97 -8.58
N LYS A 4 0.03 27.72 -8.35
CA LYS A 4 -0.55 26.36 -8.24
C LYS A 4 -0.24 25.46 -9.45
N GLY A 5 -0.12 26.05 -10.65
CA GLY A 5 0.33 25.35 -11.87
C GLY A 5 1.80 24.92 -11.83
N ASP A 6 2.70 25.78 -11.34
CA ASP A 6 4.14 25.49 -11.27
C ASP A 6 4.44 24.34 -10.29
N LYS A 7 3.66 24.23 -9.21
CA LYS A 7 3.84 23.16 -8.22
C LYS A 7 3.52 21.77 -8.78
N ASN A 8 2.49 21.64 -9.60
CA ASN A 8 2.13 20.36 -10.22
C ASN A 8 3.18 19.93 -11.25
N SER A 9 3.65 20.86 -12.08
CA SER A 9 4.74 20.58 -13.03
C SER A 9 6.03 20.17 -12.32
N ALA A 10 6.40 20.86 -11.24
CA ALA A 10 7.57 20.51 -10.44
C ALA A 10 7.45 19.11 -9.81
N VAL A 11 6.27 18.75 -9.28
CA VAL A 11 6.00 17.40 -8.74
C VAL A 11 6.26 16.31 -9.78
N GLN A 12 5.77 16.50 -11.00
CA GLN A 12 5.94 15.53 -12.09
C GLN A 12 7.41 15.38 -12.50
N GLU A 13 8.14 16.49 -12.63
CA GLU A 13 9.56 16.44 -12.99
C GLU A 13 10.42 15.80 -11.89
N TYR A 14 10.18 16.13 -10.62
CA TYR A 14 10.86 15.46 -9.51
C TYR A 14 10.51 13.96 -9.46
N TYR A 15 9.26 13.59 -9.72
CA TYR A 15 8.87 12.18 -9.75
C TYR A 15 9.56 11.40 -10.87
N LYS A 16 9.64 11.96 -12.09
CA LYS A 16 10.40 11.36 -13.20
C LYS A 16 11.87 11.18 -12.84
N ALA A 17 12.50 12.20 -12.27
CA ALA A 17 13.90 12.12 -11.83
C ALA A 17 14.10 11.02 -10.78
N ALA A 18 13.20 10.91 -9.80
CA ALA A 18 13.24 9.85 -8.80
C ALA A 18 13.17 8.45 -9.43
N ASN A 19 12.28 8.25 -10.41
CA ASN A 19 12.16 6.98 -11.12
C ASN A 19 13.42 6.61 -11.92
N VAL A 20 14.11 7.59 -12.52
CA VAL A 20 15.40 7.36 -13.17
C VAL A 20 16.42 6.85 -12.15
N PHE A 21 16.54 7.51 -11.00
CA PHE A 21 17.45 7.04 -9.94
C PHE A 21 17.09 5.65 -9.41
N THR A 22 15.80 5.30 -9.31
CA THR A 22 15.37 3.95 -8.94
C THR A 22 15.83 2.93 -9.98
N ASN A 23 15.62 3.19 -11.27
CA ASN A 23 16.01 2.30 -12.36
C ASN A 23 17.53 2.12 -12.48
N GLU A 24 18.30 3.14 -12.11
CA GLU A 24 19.77 3.10 -12.04
C GLU A 24 20.31 2.45 -10.75
N GLY A 25 19.43 1.99 -9.84
CA GLY A 25 19.82 1.37 -8.57
C GLY A 25 20.25 2.34 -7.48
N PHE A 26 20.07 3.65 -7.68
CA PHE A 26 20.39 4.68 -6.70
C PHE A 26 19.25 4.91 -5.67
N SER A 27 18.89 3.86 -4.92
CA SER A 27 17.72 3.84 -4.04
C SER A 27 17.70 4.93 -2.96
N LEU A 28 18.86 5.40 -2.46
CA LEU A 28 18.93 6.51 -1.49
C LEU A 28 18.59 7.87 -2.14
N LYS A 29 19.05 8.11 -3.37
CA LYS A 29 18.75 9.34 -4.12
C LYS A 29 17.27 9.37 -4.49
N ALA A 30 16.74 8.25 -5.00
CA ALA A 30 15.32 8.09 -5.31
C ALA A 30 14.44 8.39 -4.09
N LEU A 31 14.77 7.81 -2.92
CA LEU A 31 14.04 8.03 -1.67
C LEU A 31 14.03 9.51 -1.27
N ALA A 32 15.16 10.21 -1.37
CA ALA A 32 15.23 11.63 -1.05
C ALA A 32 14.34 12.47 -1.98
N ILE A 33 14.31 12.16 -3.27
CA ILE A 33 13.52 12.91 -4.25
C ILE A 33 12.03 12.59 -4.10
N HIS A 34 11.62 11.34 -3.87
CA HIS A 34 10.22 11.02 -3.56
C HIS A 34 9.74 11.72 -2.29
N LYS A 35 10.56 11.81 -1.23
CA LYS A 35 10.23 12.62 -0.05
C LYS A 35 10.07 14.10 -0.39
N LYS A 36 10.91 14.65 -1.28
CA LYS A 36 10.76 16.02 -1.78
C LYS A 36 9.46 16.22 -2.56
N VAL A 37 9.05 15.23 -3.37
CA VAL A 37 7.75 15.24 -4.05
C VAL A 37 6.62 15.34 -3.02
N LEU A 38 6.63 14.52 -1.98
CA LEU A 38 5.60 14.55 -0.94
C LEU A 38 5.62 15.81 -0.08
N ASN A 39 6.77 16.47 0.09
CA ASN A 39 6.84 17.78 0.73
C ASN A 39 6.13 18.88 -0.11
N ILE A 40 6.06 18.71 -1.43
CA ILE A 40 5.37 19.65 -2.33
C ILE A 40 3.89 19.28 -2.47
N ASN A 41 3.61 17.98 -2.64
CA ASN A 41 2.26 17.42 -2.71
C ASN A 41 2.15 16.14 -1.86
N PRO A 42 1.66 16.24 -0.61
CA PRO A 42 1.50 15.09 0.28
C PRO A 42 0.51 14.03 -0.24
N HIS A 43 -0.38 14.39 -1.16
CA HIS A 43 -1.41 13.51 -1.71
C HIS A 43 -1.01 12.89 -3.06
N PHE A 44 0.29 12.85 -3.38
CA PHE A 44 0.75 12.26 -4.62
C PHE A 44 0.96 10.74 -4.47
N ALA A 45 -0.10 9.96 -4.72
CA ALA A 45 -0.10 8.50 -4.59
C ALA A 45 1.09 7.80 -5.28
N PRO A 46 1.51 8.18 -6.51
CA PRO A 46 2.65 7.51 -7.16
C PRO A 46 3.97 7.59 -6.37
N ALA A 47 4.23 8.71 -5.69
CA ALA A 47 5.44 8.81 -4.85
C ALA A 47 5.32 8.03 -3.54
N LEU A 48 4.11 7.90 -2.96
CA LEU A 48 3.87 7.04 -1.81
C LEU A 48 4.08 5.56 -2.17
N ILE A 49 3.55 5.10 -3.30
CA ILE A 49 3.76 3.74 -3.81
C ILE A 49 5.25 3.47 -4.05
N ALA A 50 5.95 4.41 -4.69
CA ALA A 50 7.39 4.27 -4.95
C ALA A 50 8.21 4.20 -3.66
N LEU A 51 7.86 5.00 -2.63
CA LEU A 51 8.48 4.89 -1.31
C LEU A 51 8.15 3.55 -0.64
N GLY A 52 6.93 3.04 -0.80
CA GLY A 52 6.55 1.70 -0.33
C GLY A 52 7.50 0.63 -0.89
N LYS A 53 7.65 0.60 -2.21
CA LYS A 53 8.51 -0.36 -2.94
C LYS A 53 9.99 -0.25 -2.53
N LEU A 54 10.51 0.98 -2.44
CA LEU A 54 11.89 1.22 -2.01
C LEU A 54 12.17 0.78 -0.56
N ASN A 55 11.15 0.76 0.31
CA ASN A 55 11.29 0.25 1.68
C ASN A 55 11.11 -1.26 1.75
N GLU A 56 10.26 -1.85 0.91
CA GLU A 56 10.14 -3.29 0.71
C GLU A 56 11.48 -3.90 0.25
N GLU A 57 12.13 -3.31 -0.76
CA GLU A 57 13.46 -3.73 -1.23
C GLU A 57 14.53 -3.70 -0.14
N LYS A 58 14.35 -2.86 0.89
CA LYS A 58 15.26 -2.72 2.03
C LYS A 58 14.86 -3.56 3.24
N ASN A 59 13.83 -4.41 3.11
CA ASN A 59 13.26 -5.22 4.18
C ASN A 59 12.71 -4.41 5.37
N ILE A 60 12.25 -3.17 5.13
CA ILE A 60 11.64 -2.30 6.14
C ILE A 60 10.12 -2.34 5.98
N ALA A 61 9.51 -3.49 6.34
CA ALA A 61 8.09 -3.74 6.13
C ALA A 61 7.17 -2.71 6.80
N THR A 62 7.53 -2.21 7.99
CA THR A 62 6.73 -1.21 8.73
C THR A 62 6.59 0.10 7.98
N ASP A 63 7.68 0.61 7.40
CA ASP A 63 7.66 1.86 6.64
C ASP A 63 6.98 1.66 5.30
N ALA A 64 7.21 0.53 4.64
CA ALA A 64 6.53 0.18 3.41
C ALA A 64 5.00 0.16 3.58
N ILE A 65 4.50 -0.55 4.60
CA ILE A 65 3.07 -0.62 4.93
C ILE A 65 2.50 0.78 5.21
N LYS A 66 3.23 1.63 5.95
CA LYS A 66 2.80 3.01 6.23
C LYS A 66 2.60 3.81 4.95
N TYR A 67 3.54 3.74 4.01
CA TYR A 67 3.43 4.45 2.73
C TYR A 67 2.31 3.88 1.85
N TYR A 68 2.16 2.56 1.82
CA TYR A 68 1.07 1.91 1.07
C TYR A 68 -0.31 2.27 1.62
N LEU A 69 -0.51 2.28 2.94
CA LEU A 69 -1.79 2.70 3.53
C LEU A 69 -2.16 4.14 3.15
N ALA A 70 -1.18 5.05 3.18
CA ALA A 70 -1.39 6.42 2.75
C ALA A 70 -1.72 6.53 1.24
N ALA A 71 -1.10 5.68 0.40
CA ALA A 71 -1.43 5.62 -1.02
C ALA A 71 -2.87 5.09 -1.22
N ALA A 72 -3.25 4.03 -0.51
CA ALA A 72 -4.58 3.42 -0.60
C ALA A 72 -5.69 4.44 -0.28
N ASP A 73 -5.51 5.25 0.77
CA ASP A 73 -6.47 6.30 1.14
C ASP A 73 -6.71 7.33 0.02
N ILE A 74 -5.69 7.62 -0.78
CA ILE A 74 -5.78 8.55 -1.92
C ILE A 74 -6.41 7.85 -3.11
N LEU A 75 -5.96 6.63 -3.44
CA LEU A 75 -6.46 5.86 -4.58
C LEU A 75 -7.96 5.54 -4.45
N ALA A 76 -8.43 5.23 -3.24
CA ALA A 76 -9.85 5.02 -2.96
C ALA A 76 -10.67 6.28 -3.25
N LYS A 77 -10.19 7.46 -2.80
CA LYS A 77 -10.84 8.75 -3.08
C LYS A 77 -10.83 9.11 -4.57
N GLU A 78 -9.81 8.67 -5.29
CA GLU A 78 -9.67 8.88 -6.74
C GLU A 78 -10.37 7.78 -7.57
N ASN A 79 -11.03 6.80 -6.95
CA ASN A 79 -11.65 5.63 -7.60
C ASN A 79 -10.69 4.81 -8.50
N LYS A 80 -9.39 4.81 -8.18
CA LYS A 80 -8.37 4.06 -8.93
C LYS A 80 -8.28 2.61 -8.45
N LYS A 81 -9.28 1.82 -8.82
CA LYS A 81 -9.50 0.46 -8.31
C LYS A 81 -8.32 -0.48 -8.55
N ASP A 82 -7.74 -0.50 -9.75
CA ASP A 82 -6.66 -1.43 -10.09
C ASP A 82 -5.38 -1.14 -9.28
N GLU A 83 -5.02 0.14 -9.15
CA GLU A 83 -3.88 0.56 -8.32
C GLU A 83 -4.13 0.25 -6.84
N LEU A 84 -5.36 0.45 -6.37
CA LEU A 84 -5.75 0.19 -4.98
C LEU A 84 -5.62 -1.30 -4.63
N LEU A 85 -6.09 -2.19 -5.52
CA LEU A 85 -5.92 -3.64 -5.39
C LEU A 85 -4.44 -4.02 -5.24
N GLY A 86 -3.58 -3.47 -6.10
CA GLY A 86 -2.14 -3.74 -6.05
C GLY A 86 -1.49 -3.30 -4.73
N VAL A 87 -1.92 -2.14 -4.20
CA VAL A 87 -1.44 -1.61 -2.91
C VAL A 87 -1.89 -2.49 -1.74
N PHE A 88 -3.16 -2.91 -1.71
CA PHE A 88 -3.65 -3.81 -0.66
C PHE A 88 -2.95 -5.16 -0.67
N SER A 89 -2.73 -5.76 -1.86
CA SER A 89 -1.95 -6.99 -2.00
C SER A 89 -0.51 -6.84 -1.48
N SER A 90 0.14 -5.71 -1.79
CA SER A 90 1.49 -5.42 -1.28
C SER A 90 1.53 -5.39 0.25
N ILE A 91 0.51 -4.80 0.89
CA ILE A 91 0.42 -4.72 2.36
C ILE A 91 0.29 -6.12 2.98
N THR A 92 -0.59 -6.98 2.45
CA THR A 92 -0.83 -8.30 3.05
C THR A 92 0.31 -9.29 2.77
N ASN A 93 1.05 -9.10 1.67
CA ASN A 93 2.29 -9.83 1.40
C ASN A 93 3.43 -9.45 2.34
N LEU A 94 3.54 -8.17 2.74
CA LEU A 94 4.58 -7.70 3.67
C LEU A 94 4.38 -8.17 5.11
N ALA A 95 3.14 -8.48 5.51
CA ALA A 95 2.82 -8.89 6.88
C ALA A 95 1.91 -10.13 6.89
N PRO A 96 2.38 -11.28 6.38
CA PRO A 96 1.51 -12.39 6.02
C PRO A 96 0.87 -13.09 7.23
N ARG A 97 1.43 -12.93 8.43
CA ARG A 97 0.90 -13.50 9.69
C ARG A 97 0.24 -12.45 10.60
N ASN A 98 0.12 -11.20 10.15
CA ASN A 98 -0.51 -10.13 10.93
C ASN A 98 -2.03 -10.16 10.71
N ILE A 99 -2.72 -10.89 11.60
CA ILE A 99 -4.18 -11.07 11.53
C ILE A 99 -4.91 -9.72 11.60
N GLN A 100 -4.50 -8.82 12.50
CA GLN A 100 -5.15 -7.53 12.67
C GLN A 100 -5.08 -6.68 11.40
N LEU A 101 -3.92 -6.68 10.72
CA LEU A 101 -3.75 -5.96 9.47
C LEU A 101 -4.52 -6.61 8.33
N ARG A 102 -4.51 -7.95 8.20
CA ARG A 102 -5.30 -8.66 7.19
C ARG A 102 -6.80 -8.41 7.37
N MET A 103 -7.30 -8.43 8.61
CA MET A 103 -8.71 -8.11 8.89
C MET A 103 -9.07 -6.71 8.40
N LYS A 104 -8.23 -5.71 8.71
CA LYS A 104 -8.44 -4.34 8.24
C LYS A 104 -8.44 -4.26 6.70
N ILE A 105 -7.56 -4.98 6.02
CA ILE A 105 -7.53 -5.01 4.55
C ILE A 105 -8.76 -5.72 3.97
N ALA A 106 -9.23 -6.80 4.57
CA ALA A 106 -10.46 -7.49 4.16
C ALA A 106 -11.69 -6.57 4.25
N GLU A 107 -11.83 -5.81 5.35
CA GLU A 107 -12.89 -4.82 5.52
C GLU A 107 -12.81 -3.70 4.47
N LEU A 108 -11.61 -3.24 4.13
CA LEU A 108 -11.40 -2.25 3.09
C LEU A 108 -11.72 -2.81 1.70
N TYR A 109 -11.34 -4.06 1.40
CA TYR A 109 -11.76 -4.73 0.17
C TYR A 109 -13.30 -4.80 0.07
N SER A 110 -13.99 -5.22 1.14
CA SER A 110 -15.46 -5.25 1.16
C SER A 110 -16.08 -3.88 0.91
N LYS A 111 -15.55 -2.82 1.54
CA LYS A 111 -16.03 -1.45 1.37
C LYS A 111 -15.91 -0.97 -0.08
N GLU A 112 -14.82 -1.31 -0.75
CA GLU A 112 -14.55 -0.92 -2.14
C GLU A 112 -15.17 -1.88 -3.18
N SER A 113 -15.96 -2.85 -2.70
CA SER A 113 -16.65 -3.90 -3.48
C SER A 113 -15.74 -4.94 -4.15
N PHE A 114 -14.54 -5.15 -3.60
CA PHE A 114 -13.62 -6.23 -3.97
C PHE A 114 -13.94 -7.50 -3.18
N VAL A 115 -15.11 -8.08 -3.46
CA VAL A 115 -15.66 -9.22 -2.71
C VAL A 115 -14.75 -10.45 -2.76
N PRO A 116 -14.22 -10.87 -3.93
CA PRO A 116 -13.32 -12.04 -3.99
C PRO A 116 -12.04 -11.85 -3.17
N GLU A 117 -11.47 -10.66 -3.19
CA GLU A 117 -10.24 -10.33 -2.47
C GLU A 117 -10.49 -10.26 -0.96
N ALA A 118 -11.62 -9.69 -0.52
CA ALA A 118 -12.03 -9.72 0.88
C ALA A 118 -12.20 -11.16 1.39
N ALA A 119 -12.85 -12.01 0.59
CA ALA A 119 -13.05 -13.42 0.92
C ALA A 119 -11.73 -14.18 1.06
N SER A 120 -10.80 -13.96 0.14
CA SER A 120 -9.45 -14.54 0.19
C SER A 120 -8.70 -14.15 1.47
N GLU A 121 -8.79 -12.89 1.89
CA GLU A 121 -8.17 -12.44 3.14
C GLU A 121 -8.84 -13.06 4.38
N TYR A 122 -10.18 -13.20 4.41
CA TYR A 122 -10.87 -13.91 5.49
C TYR A 122 -10.50 -15.40 5.56
N CYS A 123 -10.40 -16.09 4.41
CA CYS A 123 -9.84 -17.44 4.35
C CYS A 123 -8.47 -17.49 4.99
N LYS A 124 -7.58 -16.55 4.64
CA LYS A 124 -6.21 -16.55 5.16
C LYS A 124 -6.16 -16.31 6.67
N ILE A 125 -7.04 -15.48 7.20
CA ILE A 125 -7.20 -15.27 8.64
C ILE A 125 -7.70 -16.55 9.32
N GLY A 126 -8.67 -17.24 8.72
CA GLY A 126 -9.16 -18.53 9.19
C GLY A 126 -8.04 -19.58 9.28
N GLU A 127 -7.21 -19.68 8.25
CA GLU A 127 -6.01 -20.55 8.24
C GLU A 127 -5.06 -20.20 9.39
N LEU A 128 -4.76 -18.91 9.60
CA LEU A 128 -3.86 -18.47 10.67
C LEU A 128 -4.40 -18.76 12.08
N HIS A 129 -5.72 -18.79 12.28
CA HIS A 129 -6.33 -19.22 13.53
C HIS A 129 -6.32 -20.74 13.68
N ALA A 130 -6.54 -21.49 12.59
CA ALA A 130 -6.45 -22.95 12.60
C ALA A 130 -5.03 -23.42 12.94
N ASP A 131 -4.00 -22.75 12.41
CA ASP A 131 -2.58 -22.99 12.75
C ASP A 131 -2.24 -22.76 14.23
N ARG A 132 -3.13 -22.08 14.97
CA ARG A 132 -3.00 -21.80 16.42
C ARG A 132 -3.94 -22.64 17.28
N ASP A 133 -4.58 -23.66 16.70
CA ASP A 133 -5.63 -24.48 17.33
C ASP A 133 -6.87 -23.67 17.79
N GLU A 134 -7.05 -22.44 17.27
CA GLU A 134 -8.19 -21.57 17.55
C GLU A 134 -9.37 -21.91 16.60
N HIS A 135 -9.82 -23.17 16.63
CA HIS A 135 -10.75 -23.73 15.64
C HIS A 135 -12.10 -23.00 15.55
N GLU A 136 -12.62 -22.47 16.66
CA GLU A 136 -13.88 -21.71 16.67
C GLU A 136 -13.75 -20.42 15.84
N LYS A 137 -12.65 -19.67 16.05
CA LYS A 137 -12.38 -18.45 15.27
C LYS A 137 -12.08 -18.76 13.82
N ALA A 138 -11.34 -19.84 13.55
CA ALA A 138 -11.09 -20.29 12.19
C ALA A 138 -12.40 -20.52 11.42
N ARG A 139 -13.36 -21.21 12.03
CA ARG A 139 -14.68 -21.46 11.45
C ARG A 139 -15.46 -20.17 11.22
N GLU A 140 -15.41 -19.20 12.13
CA GLU A 140 -16.06 -17.90 11.96
C GLU A 140 -15.55 -17.19 10.70
N PHE A 141 -14.22 -17.16 10.50
CA PHE A 141 -13.64 -16.47 9.35
C PHE A 141 -13.88 -17.21 8.03
N TYR A 142 -13.91 -18.54 8.02
CA TYR A 142 -14.33 -19.30 6.82
C TYR A 142 -15.79 -19.11 6.44
N MET A 143 -16.66 -18.66 7.35
CA MET A 143 -18.04 -18.29 6.99
C MET A 143 -18.14 -16.88 6.38
N LYS A 144 -17.12 -16.03 6.59
CA LYS A 144 -17.04 -14.65 6.07
C LYS A 144 -16.33 -14.58 4.71
N SER A 145 -15.61 -15.63 4.33
CA SER A 145 -15.04 -15.82 3.00
C SER A 145 -16.09 -16.32 2.00
#